data_AF-A0A0F6R6U7-F1
#
_entry.id   AF-A0A0F6R6U7-F1
#
_cell.length_a   1.000
_cell.length_b   1.000
_cell.length_c   1.000
_cell.angle_alpha   90.00
_cell.angle_beta   90.00
_cell.angle_gamma   90.00
#
_symmetry.space_group_name_H-M   'P 1'
#
loop_
_entity.id
_entity.type
_entity.pdbx_description
1 polymer ?
#
loop_
_entity_poly.entity_id
_entity_poly.type
_entity_poly.pdbx_seq_one_letter_code
_entity_poly.pdbx_strand_id
1 'polypeptide(L)'
;ADAIHPGYGFLSENADFADLCEKEKINFIGPSGKSMRLCGDKMLCKSAMAKAKVPTVPGSPGIVEEVQKALDIAHEIGYPVLLKSVFGGGGRGIRLVHNENELKQAFELASGESKAAFGKSALFVEKFLPKIRHIELQLARDKHGNAVHIFERECSIQRRHQKLIEEAPSPA
;
A
#
# COMPACT_ATOMS: atom_id res chain seq x y z
N ALA A 1 -7.18 -18.99 26.92
CA ALA A 1 -5.90 -18.73 26.26
C ALA A 1 -5.55 -17.27 26.47
N ASP A 2 -4.30 -16.95 26.80
CA ASP A 2 -3.91 -15.59 27.23
C ASP A 2 -3.50 -14.67 26.07
N ALA A 3 -3.28 -15.26 24.89
CA ALA A 3 -2.85 -14.55 23.70
C ALA A 3 -3.29 -15.24 22.40
N ILE A 4 -3.35 -14.48 21.31
CA ILE A 4 -3.56 -14.96 19.94
C ILE A 4 -2.45 -14.41 19.05
N HIS A 5 -1.76 -15.30 18.34
CA HIS A 5 -0.86 -14.92 17.24
C HIS A 5 -1.56 -15.19 15.91
N PRO A 6 -1.78 -14.19 15.05
CA PRO A 6 -2.56 -14.39 13.83
C PRO A 6 -1.74 -14.92 12.64
N GLY A 7 -0.45 -15.22 12.82
CA GLY A 7 0.48 -15.50 11.72
C GLY A 7 0.51 -14.37 10.68
N TYR A 8 0.41 -14.74 9.40
CA TYR A 8 0.27 -13.85 8.25
C TYR A 8 -0.95 -14.25 7.41
N GLY A 9 -1.48 -13.33 6.61
CA GLY A 9 -2.74 -13.53 5.88
C GLY A 9 -3.95 -13.61 6.83
N PHE A 10 -5.11 -14.07 6.31
CA PHE A 10 -6.35 -14.20 7.08
C PHE A 10 -6.71 -12.96 7.92
N LEU A 11 -6.63 -13.05 9.25
CA LEU A 11 -6.98 -11.98 10.20
C LEU A 11 -5.77 -11.19 10.72
N SER A 12 -4.56 -11.45 10.22
CA SER A 12 -3.32 -10.83 10.73
C SER A 12 -3.23 -9.31 10.56
N GLU A 13 -3.94 -8.75 9.57
CA GLU A 13 -4.05 -7.31 9.34
C GLU A 13 -5.49 -6.79 9.55
N ASN A 14 -6.34 -7.58 10.21
CA ASN A 14 -7.71 -7.18 10.52
C ASN A 14 -7.74 -6.37 11.83
N ALA A 15 -7.88 -5.04 11.70
CA ALA A 15 -7.88 -4.14 12.84
C ALA A 15 -9.02 -4.39 13.83
N ASP A 16 -10.20 -4.76 13.34
CA ASP A 16 -11.38 -5.01 14.19
C ASP A 16 -11.19 -6.29 15.02
N PHE A 17 -10.48 -7.29 14.47
CA PHE A 17 -10.11 -8.49 15.21
C PHE A 17 -9.09 -8.19 16.32
N ALA A 18 -8.11 -7.32 16.06
CA ALA A 18 -7.16 -6.86 17.08
C ALA A 18 -7.87 -6.09 18.21
N ASP A 19 -8.79 -5.18 17.86
CA ASP A 19 -9.60 -4.43 18.84
C ASP A 19 -10.51 -5.37 19.65
N LEU A 20 -11.08 -6.39 19.01
CA LEU A 20 -11.91 -7.39 19.68
C LEU A 20 -11.09 -8.19 20.69
N CYS A 21 -9.87 -8.61 20.34
CA CYS A 21 -8.97 -9.28 21.29
C CYS A 21 -8.69 -8.38 22.50
N GLU A 22 -8.39 -7.09 22.30
CA GLU A 22 -8.17 -6.14 23.39
C GLU A 22 -9.41 -5.97 24.28
N LYS A 23 -10.61 -5.84 23.69
CA LYS A 23 -11.89 -5.75 24.40
C LYS A 23 -12.16 -6.97 25.26
N GLU A 24 -11.88 -8.17 24.73
CA GLU A 24 -12.05 -9.44 25.42
C GLU A 24 -10.86 -9.79 26.35
N LYS A 25 -9.91 -8.87 26.54
CA LYS A 25 -8.72 -9.02 27.40
C LYS A 25 -7.81 -10.19 26.99
N ILE A 26 -7.75 -10.48 25.69
CA ILE A 26 -6.82 -11.45 25.09
C ILE A 26 -5.67 -10.67 24.46
N ASN A 27 -4.43 -11.04 24.75
CA ASN A 27 -3.28 -10.36 24.14
C ASN A 27 -3.18 -10.69 22.65
N PHE A 28 -3.44 -9.71 21.81
CA PHE A 28 -3.14 -9.81 20.39
C PHE A 28 -1.64 -9.65 20.15
N ILE A 29 -0.99 -10.66 19.55
CA ILE A 29 0.44 -10.60 19.22
C ILE A 29 0.60 -9.90 17.87
N GLY A 30 0.66 -8.57 17.93
CA GLY A 30 0.81 -7.70 16.76
C GLY A 30 0.63 -6.22 17.10
N PRO A 31 0.58 -5.33 16.09
CA PRO A 31 0.35 -3.91 16.31
C PRO A 31 -1.09 -3.62 16.73
N SER A 32 -1.34 -2.41 17.26
CA SER A 32 -2.70 -1.97 17.61
C SER A 32 -3.62 -1.87 16.37
N GLY A 33 -4.94 -2.02 16.57
CA GLY A 33 -5.92 -1.84 15.50
C GLY A 33 -5.85 -0.44 14.87
N LYS A 34 -5.49 0.60 15.64
CA LYS A 34 -5.20 1.95 15.12
C LYS A 34 -4.03 1.96 14.12
N SER A 35 -2.93 1.28 14.44
CA SER A 35 -1.78 1.16 13.54
C SER A 35 -2.13 0.37 12.28
N MET A 36 -2.92 -0.70 12.43
CA MET A 36 -3.39 -1.49 11.28
C MET A 36 -4.27 -0.67 10.34
N ARG A 37 -5.23 0.11 10.86
CA ARG A 37 -6.06 1.01 10.03
C ARG A 37 -5.24 2.08 9.31
N LEU A 38 -4.20 2.61 9.95
CA LEU A 38 -3.27 3.55 9.32
C LEU A 38 -2.49 2.92 8.16
N CYS A 39 -1.94 1.73 8.36
CA CYS A 39 -1.10 1.06 7.36
C CYS A 39 -1.91 0.37 6.26
N GLY A 40 -3.13 -0.11 6.57
CA GLY A 40 -4.01 -0.80 5.63
C GLY A 40 -4.63 0.14 4.58
N ASP A 41 -4.78 1.43 4.90
CA ASP A 41 -5.13 2.44 3.92
C ASP A 41 -3.85 3.03 3.29
N LYS A 42 -3.60 2.68 2.03
CA LYS A 42 -2.41 3.12 1.28
C LYS A 42 -2.24 4.65 1.26
N MET A 43 -3.34 5.40 1.21
CA MET A 43 -3.29 6.86 1.13
C MET A 43 -2.98 7.47 2.49
N LEU A 44 -3.62 6.97 3.56
CA LEU A 44 -3.28 7.40 4.92
C LEU A 44 -1.83 7.04 5.27
N CYS A 45 -1.38 5.84 4.88
CA CYS A 45 0.00 5.40 5.05
C CYS A 45 0.97 6.33 4.29
N LYS A 46 0.73 6.62 3.01
CA LYS A 46 1.57 7.53 2.21
C LYS A 46 1.62 8.94 2.82
N SER A 47 0.48 9.45 3.29
CA SER A 47 0.41 10.74 4.00
C SER A 47 1.23 10.73 5.30
N ALA A 48 1.16 9.64 6.08
CA ALA A 48 1.96 9.49 7.29
C ALA A 48 3.47 9.42 6.99
N MET A 49 3.86 8.69 5.94
CA MET A 49 5.26 8.61 5.49
C MET A 49 5.77 9.99 5.03
N ALA A 50 4.98 10.73 4.27
CA ALA A 50 5.32 12.09 3.85
C ALA A 50 5.49 13.04 5.04
N LYS A 51 4.59 12.97 6.04
CA LYS A 51 4.72 13.74 7.30
C LYS A 51 5.99 13.38 8.06
N ALA A 52 6.38 12.10 8.03
CA ALA A 52 7.63 11.60 8.58
C ALA A 52 8.86 11.89 7.70
N LYS A 53 8.71 12.62 6.59
CA LYS A 53 9.77 12.95 5.63
C LYS A 53 10.43 11.73 4.98
N VAL A 54 9.71 10.60 4.93
CA VAL A 54 10.14 9.41 4.18
C VAL A 54 9.81 9.64 2.70
N PRO A 55 10.78 9.50 1.79
CA PRO A 55 10.53 9.63 0.35
C PRO A 55 9.49 8.60 -0.12
N THR A 56 8.50 9.06 -0.87
CA THR A 56 7.47 8.20 -1.47
C THR A 56 7.47 8.34 -2.98
N VAL A 57 6.95 7.35 -3.69
CA VAL A 57 6.81 7.41 -5.15
C VAL A 57 6.02 8.68 -5.54
N PRO A 58 6.52 9.52 -6.46
CA PRO A 58 5.80 10.68 -6.96
C PRO A 58 4.42 10.28 -7.47
N GLY A 59 3.41 11.10 -7.20
CA GLY A 59 2.04 10.79 -7.53
C GLY A 59 1.05 11.70 -6.85
N SER A 60 -0.23 11.36 -6.94
CA SER A 60 -1.28 12.15 -6.31
C SER A 60 -1.11 12.16 -4.77
N PRO A 61 -1.33 13.32 -4.13
CA PRO A 61 -1.27 13.44 -2.67
C PRO A 61 -2.46 12.78 -1.96
N GLY A 62 -3.48 12.42 -2.74
CA GLY A 62 -4.79 11.99 -2.29
C GLY A 62 -5.47 11.10 -3.33
N ILE A 63 -6.70 10.70 -3.01
CA ILE A 63 -7.65 10.18 -4.00
C ILE A 63 -7.90 11.28 -5.05
N VAL A 64 -8.03 10.84 -6.30
CA VAL A 64 -8.35 11.67 -7.45
C VAL A 64 -9.77 11.32 -7.89
N GLU A 65 -10.69 12.27 -7.72
CA GLU A 65 -12.12 12.06 -8.00
C GLU A 65 -12.46 12.37 -9.47
N GLU A 66 -11.66 13.21 -10.12
CA GLU A 66 -11.90 13.67 -11.49
C GLU A 66 -10.73 13.33 -12.41
N VAL A 67 -11.08 12.94 -13.63
CA VAL A 67 -10.09 12.59 -14.67
C VAL A 67 -9.15 13.75 -14.95
N GLN A 68 -9.63 15.00 -14.99
CA GLN A 68 -8.80 16.16 -15.30
C GLN A 68 -7.65 16.31 -14.31
N LYS A 69 -7.93 16.18 -13.01
CA LYS A 69 -6.90 16.21 -11.97
C LYS A 69 -5.90 15.06 -12.09
N ALA A 70 -6.33 13.90 -12.58
CA ALA A 70 -5.43 12.79 -12.86
C ALA A 70 -4.48 13.12 -14.03
N LEU A 71 -4.97 13.80 -15.07
CA LEU A 71 -4.17 14.26 -16.20
C LEU A 71 -3.14 15.29 -15.76
N ASP A 72 -3.55 16.31 -14.99
CA ASP A 72 -2.65 17.37 -14.52
C ASP A 72 -1.48 16.79 -13.72
N ILE A 73 -1.78 15.85 -12.81
CA ILE A 73 -0.77 15.14 -12.02
C ILE A 73 0.13 14.29 -12.93
N ALA A 74 -0.43 13.57 -13.89
CA ALA A 74 0.34 12.74 -14.82
C ALA A 74 1.26 13.56 -15.73
N HIS A 75 0.85 14.76 -16.12
CA HIS A 75 1.68 15.73 -16.84
C HIS A 75 2.83 16.24 -15.98
N GLU A 76 2.58 16.53 -14.70
CA GLU A 76 3.61 16.97 -13.75
C GLU A 76 4.68 15.90 -13.48
N ILE A 77 4.27 14.66 -13.20
CA ILE A 77 5.20 13.55 -12.90
C ILE A 77 5.77 12.87 -14.15
N GLY A 78 5.16 13.13 -15.30
CA GLY A 78 5.45 12.53 -16.60
C GLY A 78 4.95 11.08 -16.76
N TYR A 79 4.65 10.70 -18.00
CA TYR A 79 4.32 9.31 -18.37
C TYR A 79 5.58 8.41 -18.46
N PRO A 80 5.42 7.07 -18.41
CA PRO A 80 4.20 6.36 -18.04
C PRO A 80 3.87 6.48 -16.54
N VAL A 81 2.59 6.33 -16.21
CA VAL A 81 2.05 6.37 -14.85
C VAL A 81 1.24 5.11 -14.54
N LEU A 82 1.05 4.82 -13.26
CA LEU A 82 0.15 3.80 -12.76
C LEU A 82 -1.12 4.45 -12.23
N LEU A 83 -2.27 4.04 -12.73
CA LEU A 83 -3.57 4.31 -12.12
C LEU A 83 -3.93 3.15 -11.20
N LYS A 84 -4.15 3.45 -9.91
CA LYS A 84 -4.38 2.44 -8.87
C LYS A 84 -5.68 2.70 -8.11
N SER A 85 -6.36 1.62 -7.71
CA SER A 85 -7.44 1.69 -6.72
C SER A 85 -6.90 1.56 -5.30
N VAL A 86 -7.44 2.35 -4.36
CA VAL A 86 -7.09 2.28 -2.93
C VAL A 86 -7.41 0.90 -2.35
N PHE A 87 -8.49 0.28 -2.80
CA PHE A 87 -8.99 -1.02 -2.30
C PHE A 87 -8.44 -2.23 -3.08
N GLY A 88 -7.55 -2.02 -4.06
CA GLY A 88 -6.97 -3.08 -4.86
C GLY A 88 -5.88 -3.88 -4.12
N GLY A 89 -5.96 -5.21 -4.15
CA GLY A 89 -4.97 -6.15 -3.61
C GLY A 89 -4.57 -7.23 -4.62
N GLY A 90 -3.37 -7.80 -4.48
CA GLY A 90 -2.90 -8.93 -5.31
C GLY A 90 -2.73 -8.62 -6.81
N GLY A 91 -2.43 -7.36 -7.16
CA GLY A 91 -2.27 -6.91 -8.56
C GLY A 91 -3.57 -6.51 -9.27
N ARG A 92 -4.74 -6.67 -8.64
CA ARG A 92 -6.02 -6.19 -9.16
C ARG A 92 -6.18 -4.69 -8.92
N GLY A 93 -6.75 -3.98 -9.90
CA GLY A 93 -6.98 -2.53 -9.81
C GLY A 93 -5.74 -1.66 -10.03
N ILE A 94 -4.74 -2.17 -10.75
CA ILE A 94 -3.54 -1.44 -11.18
C ILE A 94 -3.50 -1.43 -12.70
N ARG A 95 -3.38 -0.24 -13.31
CA ARG A 95 -3.30 -0.06 -14.76
C ARG A 95 -2.07 0.76 -15.09
N LEU A 96 -1.23 0.25 -16.00
CA LEU A 96 -0.14 1.01 -16.60
C LEU A 96 -0.70 1.87 -17.74
N VAL A 97 -0.32 3.14 -17.74
CA VAL A 97 -0.85 4.15 -18.65
C VAL A 97 0.33 4.91 -19.27
N HIS A 98 0.39 4.94 -20.60
CA HIS A 98 1.51 5.53 -21.34
C HIS A 98 1.25 6.94 -21.85
N ASN A 99 0.00 7.37 -21.92
CA ASN A 99 -0.37 8.69 -22.43
C ASN A 99 -1.72 9.16 -21.89
N GLU A 100 -2.10 10.40 -22.24
CA GLU A 100 -3.31 11.06 -21.79
C GLU A 100 -4.61 10.33 -22.21
N ASN A 101 -4.67 9.83 -23.44
CA ASN A 101 -5.85 9.15 -23.95
C ASN A 101 -6.10 7.82 -23.22
N GLU A 102 -5.02 7.05 -23.01
CA GLU A 102 -5.07 5.84 -22.18
C GLU A 102 -5.50 6.16 -20.74
N LEU A 103 -5.05 7.30 -20.18
CA LEU A 103 -5.43 7.68 -18.81
C LEU A 103 -6.92 7.95 -18.70
N LYS A 104 -7.50 8.67 -19.67
CA LYS A 104 -8.94 8.97 -19.70
C LYS A 104 -9.77 7.68 -19.72
N GLN A 105 -9.44 6.76 -20.63
CA GLN A 105 -10.13 5.48 -20.75
C GLN A 105 -9.95 4.61 -19.49
N ALA A 106 -8.72 4.52 -18.98
CA ALA A 106 -8.41 3.74 -17.80
C ALA A 106 -9.14 4.28 -16.56
N PHE A 107 -9.25 5.61 -16.42
CA PHE A 107 -9.92 6.26 -15.30
C PHE A 107 -11.42 5.98 -15.28
N GLU A 108 -12.09 6.10 -16.43
CA GLU A 108 -13.52 5.81 -16.55
C GLU A 108 -13.84 4.37 -16.16
N LEU A 109 -13.09 3.41 -16.74
CA LEU A 109 -13.25 1.99 -16.44
C LEU A 109 -12.97 1.67 -14.96
N ALA A 110 -11.85 2.17 -14.43
CA ALA A 110 -11.46 1.94 -13.04
C ALA A 110 -12.46 2.54 -12.05
N SER A 111 -13.03 3.70 -12.38
CA SER A 111 -14.01 4.39 -11.54
C SER A 111 -15.33 3.60 -11.49
N GLY A 112 -15.78 3.07 -12.64
CA GLY A 112 -16.94 2.19 -12.72
C GLY A 112 -16.77 0.91 -11.89
N GLU A 113 -15.64 0.22 -12.05
CA GLU A 113 -15.32 -0.99 -11.27
C GLU A 113 -15.25 -0.73 -9.77
N SER A 114 -14.57 0.36 -9.37
CA SER A 114 -14.43 0.73 -7.95
C SER A 114 -15.79 1.04 -7.33
N LYS A 115 -16.66 1.78 -8.04
CA LYS A 115 -18.02 2.07 -7.59
C LYS A 115 -18.86 0.80 -7.48
N ALA A 116 -18.78 -0.11 -8.45
CA ALA A 116 -19.53 -1.36 -8.44
C ALA A 116 -19.09 -2.29 -7.29
N ALA A 117 -17.78 -2.35 -7.00
CA ALA A 117 -17.25 -3.23 -5.97
C ALA A 117 -17.34 -2.64 -4.54
N PHE A 118 -17.21 -1.32 -4.38
CA PHE A 118 -17.02 -0.68 -3.07
C PHE A 118 -17.95 0.53 -2.81
N GLY A 119 -18.88 0.82 -3.71
CA GLY A 119 -19.83 1.94 -3.60
C GLY A 119 -19.21 3.33 -3.81
N LYS A 120 -17.89 3.44 -3.97
CA LYS A 120 -17.17 4.70 -4.20
C LYS A 120 -15.97 4.52 -5.13
N SER A 121 -15.66 5.57 -5.89
CA SER A 121 -14.42 5.63 -6.66
C SER A 121 -13.30 6.12 -5.75
N ALA A 122 -12.26 5.30 -5.58
CA ALA A 122 -11.07 5.66 -4.83
C ALA A 122 -9.85 5.31 -5.66
N LEU A 123 -9.51 6.21 -6.58
CA LEU A 123 -8.38 6.07 -7.50
C LEU A 123 -7.27 7.06 -7.16
N PHE A 124 -6.03 6.69 -7.48
CA PHE A 124 -4.87 7.56 -7.32
C PHE A 124 -3.85 7.28 -8.42
N VAL A 125 -2.98 8.25 -8.69
CA VAL A 125 -1.97 8.18 -9.76
C VAL A 125 -0.59 8.12 -9.14
N GLU A 126 0.28 7.24 -9.63
CA GLU A 126 1.69 7.19 -9.23
C GLU A 126 2.60 7.08 -10.44
N LYS A 127 3.83 7.54 -10.30
CA LYS A 127 4.84 7.36 -11.33
C LYS A 127 5.11 5.87 -11.52
N PHE A 128 5.11 5.41 -12.78
CA PHE A 128 5.65 4.10 -13.08
C PHE A 128 7.18 4.17 -13.08
N LEU A 129 7.80 3.36 -12.23
CA LEU A 129 9.25 3.24 -12.15
C LEU A 129 9.66 1.95 -12.86
N PRO A 130 10.33 2.02 -14.03
CA PRO A 130 10.82 0.82 -14.69
C PRO A 130 12.03 0.24 -13.94
N LYS A 131 12.18 -1.09 -13.98
CA LYS A 131 13.35 -1.82 -13.45
C LYS A 131 13.64 -1.53 -11.96
N ILE A 132 12.59 -1.54 -11.12
CA ILE A 132 12.76 -1.38 -9.68
C ILE A 132 13.28 -2.65 -9.00
N ARG A 133 14.10 -2.45 -7.96
CA ARG A 133 14.35 -3.46 -6.93
C ARG A 133 13.30 -3.32 -5.83
N HIS A 134 12.85 -4.44 -5.27
CA HIS A 134 11.91 -4.41 -4.13
C HIS A 134 12.71 -4.62 -2.85
N ILE A 135 13.03 -3.53 -2.18
CA ILE A 135 13.73 -3.55 -0.88
C ILE A 135 12.72 -3.27 0.22
N GLU A 136 12.73 -4.07 1.27
CA GLU A 136 11.87 -3.89 2.44
C GLU A 136 12.68 -3.94 3.74
N LEU A 137 12.28 -3.15 4.73
CA LEU A 137 12.96 -3.08 6.02
C LEU A 137 12.15 -3.80 7.08
N GLN A 138 12.80 -4.68 7.84
CA GLN A 138 12.17 -5.30 9.00
C GLN A 138 12.24 -4.36 10.20
N LEU A 139 11.12 -4.17 10.88
CA LEU A 139 11.03 -3.34 12.08
C LEU A 139 10.57 -4.19 13.28
N ALA A 140 11.05 -3.85 14.46
CA ALA A 140 10.56 -4.35 15.74
C ALA A 140 10.42 -3.19 16.72
N ARG A 141 9.33 -3.16 17.48
CA ARG A 141 9.06 -2.13 18.49
C ARG A 141 8.38 -2.74 19.70
N ASP A 142 8.83 -2.36 20.90
CA ASP A 142 8.20 -2.77 22.14
C ASP A 142 7.15 -1.76 22.65
N LYS A 143 6.47 -2.10 23.74
CA LYS A 143 5.47 -1.23 24.40
C LYS A 143 6.11 -0.08 25.19
N HIS A 144 7.42 -0.09 25.41
CA HIS A 144 8.17 0.94 26.14
C HIS A 144 8.70 2.04 25.21
N GLY A 145 8.52 1.88 23.89
CA GLY A 145 8.93 2.85 22.89
C GLY A 145 10.28 2.57 22.25
N ASN A 146 10.96 1.48 22.64
CA ASN A 146 12.18 1.06 21.97
C ASN A 146 11.82 0.51 20.59
N ALA A 147 12.58 0.91 19.57
CA ALA A 147 12.40 0.44 18.20
C ALA A 147 13.76 0.17 17.56
N VAL A 148 13.82 -0.89 16.76
CA VAL A 148 15.00 -1.27 15.98
C VAL A 148 14.55 -1.65 14.58
N HIS A 149 15.43 -1.42 13.61
CA HIS A 149 15.35 -2.10 12.32
C HIS A 149 16.24 -3.34 12.37
N ILE A 150 15.82 -4.40 11.68
CA ILE A 150 16.55 -5.66 11.54
C ILE A 150 16.96 -5.78 10.08
N PHE A 151 17.80 -4.83 9.66
CA PHE A 151 18.27 -4.68 8.29
C PHE A 151 17.12 -4.68 7.25
N GLU A 152 17.49 -4.87 6.00
CA GLU A 152 16.62 -4.96 4.85
C GLU A 152 16.62 -6.36 4.24
N ARG A 153 15.63 -6.61 3.39
CA ARG A 153 15.57 -7.77 2.50
C ARG A 153 15.41 -7.31 1.07
N GLU A 154 16.09 -8.00 0.17
CA GLU A 154 15.83 -7.89 -1.26
C GLU A 154 14.80 -8.94 -1.69
N CYS A 155 13.66 -8.47 -2.22
CA CYS A 155 12.55 -9.30 -2.70
C CYS A 155 12.26 -9.03 -4.19
N SER A 156 13.30 -8.65 -4.94
CA SER A 156 13.18 -8.22 -6.35
C SER A 156 12.76 -9.37 -7.29
N ILE A 157 13.11 -10.61 -6.95
CA ILE A 157 12.77 -11.78 -7.77
C ILE A 157 11.31 -12.17 -7.53
N GLN A 158 10.47 -11.81 -8.50
CA GLN A 158 9.03 -11.97 -8.44
C GLN A 158 8.48 -12.58 -9.73
N ARG A 159 7.34 -13.28 -9.63
CA ARG A 159 6.53 -13.69 -10.78
C ARG A 159 5.09 -13.22 -10.56
N ARG A 160 4.52 -12.51 -11.52
CA ARG A 160 3.16 -11.93 -11.42
C ARG A 160 2.95 -11.10 -10.14
N HIS A 161 3.95 -10.29 -9.77
CA HIS A 161 3.96 -9.45 -8.56
C HIS A 161 3.91 -10.21 -7.22
N GLN A 162 4.25 -11.51 -7.23
CA GLN A 162 4.42 -12.31 -6.02
C GLN A 162 5.90 -12.63 -5.84
N LYS A 163 6.39 -12.50 -4.60
CA LYS A 163 7.78 -12.81 -4.23
C LYS A 163 8.05 -14.31 -4.39
N LEU A 164 9.24 -14.64 -4.89
CA LEU A 164 9.68 -16.02 -5.11
C LEU A 164 11.00 -16.34 -4.42
N ILE A 165 11.94 -15.40 -4.46
CA ILE A 165 13.24 -15.52 -3.78
C ILE A 165 13.45 -14.22 -3.01
N GLU A 166 13.80 -14.35 -1.74
CA GLU A 166 14.14 -13.26 -0.85
C GLU A 166 15.53 -13.47 -0.24
N GLU A 167 16.35 -12.42 -0.24
CA GLU A 167 17.72 -12.43 0.28
C GLU A 167 17.89 -11.38 1.37
N ALA A 168 18.79 -11.64 2.33
CA ALA A 168 19.07 -10.74 3.45
C ALA A 168 20.56 -10.84 3.88
N PRO A 169 21.30 -9.71 4.02
CA PRO A 169 20.93 -8.37 3.56
C PRO A 169 20.81 -8.29 2.03
N SER A 170 20.49 -7.11 1.51
CA SER A 170 20.51 -6.84 0.08
C SER A 170 21.93 -7.10 -0.50
N PRO A 171 22.11 -8.00 -1.50
CA PRO A 171 23.42 -8.36 -2.05
C PRO A 171 24.12 -7.25 -2.85
N ALA A 172 23.41 -6.17 -3.18
CA ALA A 172 23.95 -5.00 -3.87
C ALA A 172 23.51 -3.70 -3.21
#